data_AF-A0A9E6ANA7-F1
#
_entry.id   AF-A0A9E6ANA7-F1
#
_cell.length_a   1.000
_cell.length_b   1.000
_cell.length_c   1.000
_cell.angle_alpha   90.00
_cell.angle_beta   90.00
_cell.angle_gamma   90.00
#
_symmetry.space_group_name_H-M   'P 1'
#
loop_
_entity.id
_entity.type
_entity.pdbx_description
1 polymer ?
#
loop_
_entity_poly.entity_id
_entity_poly.type
_entity_poly.pdbx_seq_one_letter_code
_entity_poly.pdbx_strand_id
1 'polypeptide(L)'
;MVRIPKYIKTDALLQLRDVTTLLKGLLNESLPEEVFNDLSLKIVNLEAINLTDIAAQKSNKPQINIGQTIGDFVTQFCLHAEPNTVWRLMKQLVQYAPIIETSTRPNGLKLAHNQTLIGQVLRSAALIGLCYVATQIEFELANVAIQTRADIAELIDFELMDLENENVKTLLIEVRDNSIDYISNIIKGLSSIADITTEVQTPSIILAYDIYGDANKAVDLVKINGLKNSLLCPTKIEAAI
;
A
#
# COMPACT_ATOMS: atom_id res chain seq x y z
N MET A 1 -11.23 -0.39 -21.31
CA MET A 1 -10.50 0.88 -21.04
C MET A 1 -11.32 1.67 -20.02
N VAL A 2 -11.15 1.36 -18.73
CA VAL A 2 -11.90 2.00 -17.63
C VAL A 2 -11.38 3.43 -17.50
N ARG A 3 -12.25 4.42 -17.75
CA ARG A 3 -11.91 5.83 -17.51
C ARG A 3 -11.83 6.04 -16.00
N ILE A 4 -10.61 6.01 -15.46
CA ILE A 4 -10.33 6.50 -14.11
C ILE A 4 -10.88 7.94 -14.04
N PRO A 5 -11.80 8.25 -13.10
CA PRO A 5 -12.38 9.58 -13.04
C PRO A 5 -11.31 10.64 -12.79
N LYS A 6 -11.29 11.71 -13.60
CA LYS A 6 -10.26 12.78 -13.56
C LYS A 6 -10.10 13.46 -12.20
N TYR A 7 -11.13 13.47 -11.36
CA TYR A 7 -11.07 14.09 -10.03
C TYR A 7 -10.18 13.30 -9.06
N ILE A 8 -10.21 11.97 -9.09
CA ILE A 8 -9.45 11.12 -8.15
C ILE A 8 -7.93 11.20 -8.39
N LYS A 9 -7.50 11.20 -9.66
CA LYS A 9 -6.07 11.32 -9.99
C LYS A 9 -5.47 12.67 -9.59
N THR A 10 -6.28 13.73 -9.62
CA THR A 10 -5.78 15.09 -9.34
C THR A 10 -5.80 15.36 -7.85
N ASP A 11 -6.85 14.94 -7.14
CA ASP A 11 -6.98 15.13 -5.69
C ASP A 11 -6.06 14.22 -4.89
N ALA A 12 -5.85 12.96 -5.28
CA ALA A 12 -4.90 12.08 -4.58
C ALA A 12 -3.43 12.52 -4.75
N LEU A 13 -3.07 13.09 -5.92
CA LEU A 13 -1.74 13.67 -6.15
C LEU A 13 -1.58 15.03 -5.45
N LEU A 14 -2.65 15.82 -5.34
CA LEU A 14 -2.69 17.04 -4.52
C LEU A 14 -2.56 16.69 -3.03
N GLN A 15 -3.28 15.67 -2.56
CA GLN A 15 -3.17 15.13 -1.20
C GLN A 15 -1.74 14.60 -0.96
N LEU A 16 -1.12 13.84 -1.86
CA LEU A 16 0.30 13.43 -1.74
C LEU A 16 1.27 14.64 -1.66
N ARG A 17 0.98 15.71 -2.39
CA ARG A 17 1.78 16.95 -2.35
C ARG A 17 1.52 17.76 -1.06
N ASP A 18 0.30 17.72 -0.53
CA ASP A 18 -0.09 18.32 0.75
C ASP A 18 0.48 17.53 1.93
N VAL A 19 0.55 16.20 1.82
CA VAL A 19 1.30 15.30 2.71
C VAL A 19 2.75 15.70 2.74
N THR A 20 3.37 15.91 1.58
CA THR A 20 4.77 16.37 1.49
C THR A 20 4.94 17.73 2.19
N THR A 21 3.89 18.56 2.21
CA THR A 21 3.88 19.88 2.88
C THR A 21 3.61 19.77 4.39
N LEU A 22 2.80 18.81 4.83
CA LEU A 22 2.54 18.51 6.24
C LEU A 22 3.72 17.78 6.90
N LEU A 23 4.37 16.87 6.17
CA LEU A 23 5.62 16.23 6.57
C LEU A 23 6.77 17.24 6.74
N LYS A 24 6.77 18.35 5.97
CA LYS A 24 7.69 19.48 6.21
C LYS A 24 7.45 20.13 7.57
N GLY A 25 6.20 20.23 8.01
CA GLY A 25 5.84 20.83 9.30
C GLY A 25 6.17 19.95 10.51
N LEU A 26 6.14 18.62 10.34
CA LEU A 26 6.50 17.65 11.38
C LEU A 26 7.99 17.60 11.72
N LEU A 27 8.85 17.84 10.73
CA LEU A 27 10.32 17.78 10.86
C LEU A 27 10.95 19.17 10.68
N ASN A 28 10.49 20.14 11.47
CA ASN A 28 10.99 21.52 11.44
C ASN A 28 12.35 21.69 12.15
N GLU A 29 12.95 20.62 12.67
CA GLU A 29 14.31 20.61 13.20
C GLU A 29 15.25 19.85 12.26
N SER A 30 16.33 20.52 11.85
CA SER A 30 17.41 19.92 11.07
C SER A 30 18.02 18.73 11.81
N LEU A 31 17.90 17.53 11.24
CA LEU A 31 18.59 16.35 11.76
C LEU A 31 20.09 16.43 11.47
N PRO A 32 20.96 15.99 12.40
CA PRO A 32 22.38 15.84 12.13
C PRO A 32 22.63 14.91 10.92
N GLU A 33 23.57 15.29 10.06
CA GLU A 33 23.92 14.61 8.80
C GLU A 33 24.19 13.09 8.98
N GLU A 34 24.72 12.70 10.14
CA GLU A 34 24.97 11.30 10.52
C GLU A 34 23.69 10.46 10.59
N VAL A 35 22.59 11.01 11.12
CA VAL A 35 21.30 10.31 11.26
C VAL A 35 20.64 10.12 9.89
N PHE A 36 20.76 11.12 9.02
CA PHE A 36 20.27 11.04 7.64
C PHE A 36 21.03 9.99 6.82
N ASN A 37 22.35 9.92 6.97
CA ASN A 37 23.18 8.95 6.26
C ASN A 37 22.87 7.50 6.69
N ASP A 38 22.62 7.24 7.97
CA ASP A 38 22.23 5.89 8.45
C ASP A 38 20.84 5.46 7.95
N LEU A 39 19.88 6.39 7.88
CA LEU A 39 18.56 6.15 7.29
C LEU A 39 18.64 5.90 5.78
N SER A 40 19.46 6.68 5.07
CA SER A 40 19.67 6.51 3.62
C SER A 40 20.28 5.15 3.31
N LEU A 41 21.27 4.69 4.09
CA LEU A 41 21.91 3.37 3.93
C LEU A 41 20.94 2.22 4.23
N LYS A 42 20.06 2.36 5.22
CA LYS A 42 19.06 1.32 5.57
C LYS A 42 17.90 1.25 4.58
N ILE A 43 17.46 2.39 4.02
CA ILE A 43 16.46 2.43 2.96
C ILE A 43 17.05 1.92 1.63
N VAL A 44 18.33 2.21 1.34
CA VAL A 44 19.06 1.69 0.17
C VAL A 44 19.23 0.16 0.20
N ASN A 45 19.32 -0.44 1.40
CA ASN A 45 19.41 -1.90 1.56
C ASN A 45 18.10 -2.67 1.24
N LEU A 46 16.99 -1.99 0.92
CA LEU A 46 15.74 -2.62 0.46
C LEU A 46 15.68 -2.84 -1.07
N GLU A 47 16.84 -2.82 -1.74
CA GLU A 47 17.03 -3.08 -3.18
C GLU A 47 16.19 -2.19 -4.11
N ALA A 48 16.65 -0.95 -4.28
CA ALA A 48 16.90 -0.29 -5.57
C ALA A 48 16.90 1.23 -5.35
N ILE A 49 17.92 1.89 -5.92
CA ILE A 49 18.11 3.34 -6.06
C ILE A 49 19.02 3.96 -4.98
N ASN A 50 20.20 4.38 -5.44
CA ASN A 50 21.19 5.19 -4.72
C ASN A 50 20.56 6.52 -4.26
N LEU A 51 20.03 6.56 -3.04
CA LEU A 51 19.67 7.81 -2.36
C LEU A 51 20.89 8.74 -2.18
N THR A 52 22.09 8.16 -2.20
CA THR A 52 23.39 8.83 -2.19
C THR A 52 23.63 9.71 -3.41
N ASP A 53 23.16 9.33 -4.61
CA ASP A 53 23.36 10.13 -5.83
C ASP A 53 22.47 11.37 -5.87
N ILE A 54 21.26 11.30 -5.26
CA ILE A 54 20.35 12.44 -5.12
C ILE A 54 20.86 13.44 -4.05
N ALA A 55 21.45 12.91 -2.96
CA ALA A 55 22.09 13.73 -1.93
C ALA A 55 23.39 14.41 -2.44
N ALA A 56 24.19 13.70 -3.25
CA ALA A 56 25.45 14.21 -3.79
C ALA A 56 25.26 15.33 -4.84
N GLN A 57 24.14 15.33 -5.60
CA GLN A 57 23.89 16.35 -6.62
C GLN A 57 23.48 17.73 -6.08
N LYS A 58 23.22 17.89 -4.77
CA LYS A 58 22.81 19.17 -4.15
C LYS A 58 23.82 19.74 -3.16
N SER A 59 25.12 19.50 -3.38
CA SER A 59 26.25 20.03 -2.61
C SER A 59 26.50 21.55 -2.78
N ASN A 60 25.44 22.36 -2.74
CA ASN A 60 25.54 23.78 -2.42
C ASN A 60 24.42 24.13 -1.43
N LYS A 61 24.60 23.62 -0.21
CA LYS A 61 23.77 23.72 1.01
C LYS A 61 22.33 24.28 0.83
N PRO A 62 21.35 23.42 0.54
CA PRO A 62 20.00 23.58 1.07
C PRO A 62 19.81 22.60 2.25
N GLN A 63 19.17 23.04 3.33
CA GLN A 63 18.65 22.13 4.36
C GLN A 63 17.79 21.07 3.66
N ILE A 64 18.26 19.82 3.63
CA ILE A 64 17.51 18.72 3.04
C ILE A 64 16.34 18.45 3.98
N ASN A 65 15.13 18.84 3.56
CA ASN A 65 13.92 18.51 4.31
C ASN A 65 13.66 17.01 4.12
N ILE A 66 13.88 16.24 5.17
CA ILE A 66 13.82 14.78 5.15
C ILE A 66 12.41 14.31 4.85
N GLY A 67 11.40 14.97 5.42
CA GLY A 67 9.99 14.71 5.11
C GLY A 67 9.68 14.89 3.62
N GLN A 68 10.21 15.94 2.99
CA GLN A 68 10.07 16.13 1.55
C GLN A 68 10.79 15.04 0.75
N THR A 69 12.00 14.65 1.15
CA THR A 69 12.76 13.62 0.42
C THR A 69 12.04 12.27 0.48
N ILE A 70 11.47 11.92 1.64
CA ILE A 70 10.65 10.71 1.82
C ILE A 70 9.37 10.80 0.98
N GLY A 71 8.65 11.94 1.03
CA GLY A 71 7.43 12.14 0.24
C GLY A 71 7.67 12.09 -1.27
N ASP A 72 8.73 12.75 -1.75
CA ASP A 72 9.14 12.73 -3.15
C ASP A 72 9.53 11.31 -3.58
N PHE A 73 10.27 10.56 -2.74
CA PHE A 73 10.63 9.17 -3.01
C PHE A 73 9.38 8.28 -3.15
N VAL A 74 8.48 8.30 -2.16
CA VAL A 74 7.25 7.49 -2.20
C VAL A 74 6.42 7.86 -3.43
N THR A 75 6.28 9.14 -3.73
CA THR A 75 5.52 9.61 -4.90
C THR A 75 6.14 9.11 -6.20
N GLN A 76 7.45 9.29 -6.39
CA GLN A 76 8.16 8.82 -7.58
C GLN A 76 8.07 7.30 -7.73
N PHE A 77 8.23 6.57 -6.62
CA PHE A 77 8.14 5.13 -6.62
C PHE A 77 6.75 4.64 -7.01
N CYS A 78 5.70 5.21 -6.40
CA CYS A 78 4.30 4.92 -6.71
C CYS A 78 3.92 5.26 -8.17
N LEU A 79 4.56 6.26 -8.78
CA LEU A 79 4.26 6.69 -10.15
C LEU A 79 4.93 5.82 -11.23
N HIS A 80 6.06 5.18 -10.92
CA HIS A 80 6.91 4.54 -11.93
C HIS A 80 7.02 3.02 -11.81
N ALA A 81 6.70 2.44 -10.66
CA ALA A 81 6.77 0.99 -10.45
C ALA A 81 5.42 0.29 -10.68
N GLU A 82 5.47 -1.02 -10.91
CA GLU A 82 4.27 -1.86 -11.07
C GLU A 82 3.43 -1.85 -9.78
N PRO A 83 2.09 -1.66 -9.85
CA PRO A 83 1.23 -1.54 -8.67
C PRO A 83 1.39 -2.67 -7.64
N ASN A 84 1.45 -3.93 -8.06
CA ASN A 84 1.59 -5.07 -7.14
C ASN A 84 2.94 -5.06 -6.39
N THR A 85 4.00 -4.65 -7.09
CA THR A 85 5.34 -4.51 -6.49
C THR A 85 5.35 -3.38 -5.48
N VAL A 86 4.74 -2.23 -5.82
CA VAL A 86 4.63 -1.10 -4.88
C VAL A 86 3.80 -1.48 -3.67
N TRP A 87 2.66 -2.14 -3.85
CA TRP A 87 1.81 -2.60 -2.77
C TRP A 87 2.59 -3.47 -1.76
N ARG A 88 3.32 -4.47 -2.25
CA ARG A 88 4.13 -5.36 -1.41
C ARG A 88 5.19 -4.59 -0.61
N LEU A 89 5.93 -3.70 -1.26
CA LEU A 89 7.03 -2.96 -0.64
C LEU A 89 6.51 -1.92 0.36
N MET A 90 5.43 -1.22 0.03
CA MET A 90 4.82 -0.25 0.95
C MET A 90 4.25 -0.95 2.18
N LYS A 91 3.65 -2.15 2.04
CA LYS A 91 3.26 -2.96 3.22
C LYS A 91 4.45 -3.27 4.14
N GLN A 92 5.62 -3.58 3.56
CA GLN A 92 6.84 -3.81 4.36
C GLN A 92 7.31 -2.52 5.05
N LEU A 93 7.24 -1.37 4.37
CA LEU A 93 7.59 -0.07 4.95
C LEU A 93 6.64 0.35 6.08
N VAL A 94 5.35 0.02 5.97
CA VAL A 94 4.38 0.27 7.05
C VAL A 94 4.71 -0.54 8.31
N GLN A 95 5.32 -1.72 8.18
CA GLN A 95 5.76 -2.53 9.32
C GLN A 95 7.09 -2.06 9.92
N TYR A 96 7.70 -1.00 9.39
CA TYR A 96 8.98 -0.51 9.87
C TYR A 96 8.87 0.08 11.28
N ALA A 97 9.59 -0.53 12.22
CA ALA A 97 9.82 -0.01 13.55
C ALA A 97 11.27 0.50 13.66
N PRO A 98 11.51 1.79 13.95
CA PRO A 98 12.87 2.29 14.14
C PRO A 98 13.50 1.63 15.37
N ILE A 99 14.78 1.27 15.27
CA ILE A 99 15.57 0.86 16.44
C ILE A 99 15.85 2.11 17.26
N ILE A 100 15.21 2.23 18.42
CA ILE A 100 15.33 3.39 19.29
C ILE A 100 16.55 3.20 20.19
N GLU A 101 17.59 4.00 19.96
CA GLU A 101 18.76 4.03 20.84
C GLU A 101 18.46 4.92 22.04
N THR A 102 18.25 4.31 23.20
CA THR A 102 18.04 5.06 24.44
C THR A 102 19.37 5.34 25.13
N SER A 103 19.66 6.60 25.39
CA SER A 103 20.78 7.04 26.22
C SER A 103 20.27 7.97 27.31
N THR A 104 20.80 7.82 28.53
CA THR A 104 20.46 8.65 29.69
C THR A 104 21.02 10.07 29.60
N ARG A 105 21.83 10.37 28.58
CA ARG A 105 22.33 11.73 28.31
C ARG A 105 21.20 12.58 27.70
N PRO A 106 21.14 13.90 27.96
CA PRO A 106 20.12 14.79 27.38
C PRO A 106 19.98 14.70 25.86
N ASN A 107 21.09 14.49 25.13
CA ASN A 107 21.08 14.32 23.68
C ASN A 107 20.49 12.96 23.24
N GLY A 108 20.54 11.94 24.10
CA GLY A 108 19.97 10.61 23.85
C GLY A 108 18.45 10.63 23.76
N LEU A 109 17.79 11.37 24.65
CA LEU A 109 16.33 11.53 24.62
C LEU A 109 15.86 12.23 23.34
N LYS A 110 16.60 13.26 22.90
CA LYS A 110 16.32 13.95 21.63
C LYS A 110 16.51 13.05 20.41
N LEU A 111 17.56 12.23 20.41
CA LEU A 111 17.81 11.27 19.33
C LEU A 111 16.69 10.23 19.25
N ALA A 112 16.29 9.65 20.38
CA ALA A 112 15.20 8.69 20.45
C ALA A 112 13.87 9.29 19.95
N HIS A 113 13.54 10.51 20.36
CA HIS A 113 12.35 11.22 19.89
C HIS A 113 12.37 11.42 18.36
N ASN A 114 13.51 11.87 17.83
CA ASN A 114 13.69 12.06 16.40
C ASN A 114 13.57 10.76 15.60
N GLN A 115 14.13 9.66 16.10
CA GLN A 115 14.00 8.34 15.46
C GLN A 115 12.52 7.89 15.38
N THR A 116 11.75 8.11 16.45
CA THR A 116 10.31 7.83 16.47
C THR A 116 9.56 8.67 15.44
N LEU A 117 9.82 9.99 15.39
CA LEU A 117 9.17 10.88 14.42
C LEU A 117 9.47 10.48 12.98
N ILE A 118 10.72 10.13 12.67
CA ILE A 118 11.10 9.66 11.33
C ILE A 118 10.37 8.37 10.97
N GLY A 119 10.27 7.43 11.92
CA GLY A 119 9.50 6.19 11.73
C GLY A 119 8.04 6.47 11.40
N GLN A 120 7.38 7.35 12.16
CA GLN A 120 6.00 7.76 11.93
C GLN A 120 5.82 8.43 10.57
N VAL A 121 6.74 9.32 10.18
CA VAL A 121 6.73 9.99 8.87
C VAL A 121 6.85 8.98 7.72
N LEU A 122 7.77 8.02 7.84
CA LEU A 122 7.99 7.00 6.83
C LEU A 122 6.77 6.08 6.68
N ARG A 123 6.21 5.60 7.79
CA ARG A 123 5.01 4.75 7.79
C ARG A 123 3.80 5.50 7.23
N SER A 124 3.60 6.75 7.66
CA SER A 124 2.51 7.59 7.15
C SER A 124 2.62 7.79 5.64
N ALA A 125 3.81 8.11 5.13
CA ALA A 125 4.04 8.23 3.69
C ALA A 125 3.76 6.90 2.95
N ALA A 126 4.22 5.77 3.51
CA ALA A 126 3.97 4.45 2.93
C ALA A 126 2.47 4.08 2.90
N LEU A 127 1.70 4.41 3.94
CA LEU A 127 0.25 4.20 3.99
C LEU A 127 -0.49 4.98 2.89
N ILE A 128 -0.06 6.23 2.64
CA ILE A 128 -0.63 7.05 1.57
C ILE A 128 -0.26 6.46 0.20
N GLY A 129 0.99 5.99 0.05
CA GLY A 129 1.43 5.24 -1.11
C GLY A 129 0.59 3.97 -1.36
N LEU A 130 0.28 3.20 -0.32
CA LEU A 130 -0.60 2.03 -0.40
C LEU A 130 -1.99 2.41 -0.91
N CYS A 131 -2.58 3.45 -0.33
CA CYS A 131 -3.89 3.94 -0.73
C CYS A 131 -3.90 4.35 -2.20
N TYR A 132 -2.91 5.13 -2.63
CA TYR A 132 -2.77 5.53 -4.03
C TYR A 132 -2.66 4.32 -4.95
N VAL A 133 -1.78 3.38 -4.64
CA VAL A 133 -1.53 2.19 -5.46
C VAL A 133 -2.76 1.28 -5.52
N ALA A 134 -3.49 1.13 -4.42
CA ALA A 134 -4.73 0.37 -4.40
C ALA A 134 -5.78 0.91 -5.39
N THR A 135 -5.77 2.22 -5.66
CA THR A 135 -6.63 2.80 -6.71
C THR A 135 -6.18 2.49 -8.14
N GLN A 136 -4.96 1.96 -8.32
CA GLN A 136 -4.40 1.59 -9.62
C GLN A 136 -4.41 0.07 -9.86
N ILE A 137 -4.71 -0.75 -8.84
CA ILE A 137 -4.78 -2.20 -8.98
C ILE A 137 -6.06 -2.58 -9.76
N GLU A 138 -5.89 -3.39 -10.80
CA GLU A 138 -7.02 -4.05 -11.46
C GLU A 138 -7.36 -5.33 -10.70
N PHE A 139 -8.55 -5.36 -10.09
CA PHE A 139 -9.02 -6.52 -9.34
C PHE A 139 -9.80 -7.46 -10.25
N GLU A 140 -9.38 -8.73 -10.34
CA GLU A 140 -10.12 -9.76 -11.07
C GLU A 140 -11.35 -10.25 -10.29
N LEU A 141 -11.27 -10.27 -8.95
CA LEU A 141 -12.25 -10.91 -8.07
C LEU A 141 -12.62 -10.00 -6.89
N ALA A 142 -13.90 -10.04 -6.48
CA ALA A 142 -14.42 -9.20 -5.42
C ALA A 142 -13.73 -9.45 -4.06
N ASN A 143 -13.39 -10.70 -3.75
CA ASN A 143 -12.73 -11.07 -2.49
C ASN A 143 -11.35 -10.41 -2.34
N VAL A 144 -10.56 -10.34 -3.42
CA VAL A 144 -9.24 -9.68 -3.40
C VAL A 144 -9.40 -8.17 -3.15
N ALA A 145 -10.39 -7.54 -3.77
CA ALA A 145 -10.70 -6.13 -3.54
C ALA A 145 -11.21 -5.89 -2.09
N ILE A 146 -12.05 -6.77 -1.56
CA ILE A 146 -12.53 -6.73 -0.17
C ILE A 146 -11.36 -6.83 0.81
N GLN A 147 -10.44 -7.78 0.58
CA GLN A 147 -9.26 -7.95 1.42
C GLN A 147 -8.36 -6.72 1.36
N THR A 148 -8.12 -6.17 0.16
CA THR A 148 -7.30 -4.96 -0.03
C THR A 148 -7.91 -3.77 0.73
N ARG A 149 -9.23 -3.61 0.66
CA ARG A 149 -9.96 -2.59 1.42
C ARG A 149 -9.82 -2.77 2.93
N ALA A 150 -9.94 -4.01 3.41
CA ALA A 150 -9.77 -4.33 4.83
C ALA A 150 -8.34 -4.05 5.32
N ASP A 151 -7.34 -4.46 4.54
CA ASP A 151 -5.92 -4.21 4.83
C ASP A 151 -5.62 -2.71 4.97
N ILE A 152 -6.17 -1.86 4.09
CA ILE A 152 -5.99 -0.40 4.18
C ILE A 152 -6.59 0.14 5.47
N ALA A 153 -7.81 -0.26 5.80
CA ALA A 153 -8.50 0.18 7.01
C ALA A 153 -7.69 -0.21 8.25
N GLU A 154 -7.30 -1.48 8.36
CA GLU A 154 -6.57 -2.01 9.51
C GLU A 154 -5.20 -1.34 9.69
N LEU A 155 -4.42 -1.20 8.62
CA LEU A 155 -3.09 -0.61 8.69
C LEU A 155 -3.12 0.88 9.05
N ILE A 156 -4.10 1.63 8.54
CA ILE A 156 -4.25 3.04 8.89
C ILE A 156 -4.78 3.18 10.32
N ASP A 157 -5.80 2.42 10.71
CA ASP A 157 -6.37 2.47 12.05
C ASP A 157 -5.32 2.14 13.12
N PHE A 158 -4.42 1.20 12.83
CA PHE A 158 -3.28 0.90 13.68
C PHE A 158 -2.35 2.10 13.85
N GLU A 159 -1.92 2.76 12.76
CA GLU A 159 -1.02 3.93 12.86
C GLU A 159 -1.68 5.13 13.55
N LEU A 160 -3.00 5.31 13.38
CA LEU A 160 -3.75 6.39 14.02
C LEU A 160 -3.74 6.30 15.55
N MET A 161 -3.55 5.11 16.13
CA MET A 161 -3.45 4.93 17.60
C MET A 161 -2.19 5.59 18.18
N ASP A 162 -1.09 5.56 17.42
CA ASP A 162 0.24 6.00 17.89
C ASP A 162 0.64 7.39 17.38
N LEU A 163 -0.14 7.98 16.47
CA LEU A 163 0.08 9.33 15.97
C LEU A 163 -0.29 10.38 17.02
N GLU A 164 0.56 11.39 17.19
CA GLU A 164 0.24 12.57 18.04
C GLU A 164 -0.24 13.76 17.20
N ASN A 165 0.17 13.83 15.93
CA ASN A 165 -0.13 14.98 15.07
C ASN A 165 -1.52 14.86 14.44
N GLU A 166 -2.47 15.66 14.94
CA GLU A 166 -3.87 15.68 14.49
C GLU A 166 -4.06 16.05 13.01
N ASN A 167 -3.17 16.86 12.42
CA ASN A 167 -3.26 17.17 10.99
C ASN A 167 -2.92 15.94 10.15
N VAL A 168 -1.91 15.17 10.55
CA VAL A 168 -1.55 13.93 9.85
C VAL A 168 -2.60 12.84 10.07
N LYS A 169 -3.19 12.75 11.27
CA LYS A 169 -4.33 11.85 11.50
C LYS A 169 -5.50 12.15 10.56
N THR A 170 -5.92 13.42 10.50
CA THR A 170 -7.04 13.86 9.67
C THR A 170 -6.79 13.52 8.19
N LEU A 171 -5.58 13.77 7.72
CA LEU A 171 -5.16 13.44 6.36
C LEU A 171 -5.19 11.93 6.08
N LEU A 172 -4.67 11.11 6.99
CA LEU A 172 -4.70 9.65 6.84
C LEU A 172 -6.13 9.10 6.86
N ILE A 173 -7.02 9.67 7.69
CA ILE A 173 -8.44 9.33 7.70
C ILE A 173 -9.09 9.67 6.35
N GLU A 174 -8.84 10.87 5.83
CA GLU A 174 -9.39 11.30 4.54
C GLU A 174 -8.91 10.40 3.38
N VAL A 175 -7.62 10.09 3.34
CA VAL A 175 -7.04 9.21 2.32
C VAL A 175 -7.58 7.78 2.45
N ARG A 176 -7.71 7.26 3.67
CA ARG A 176 -8.31 5.95 3.96
C ARG A 176 -9.73 5.89 3.43
N ASP A 177 -10.58 6.84 3.82
CA ASP A 177 -12.01 6.84 3.50
C ASP A 177 -12.23 6.96 1.99
N ASN A 178 -11.51 7.87 1.32
CA ASN A 178 -11.57 8.00 -0.13
C ASN A 178 -11.14 6.72 -0.87
N SER A 179 -10.11 6.03 -0.37
CA SER A 179 -9.62 4.78 -0.97
C SER A 179 -10.59 3.64 -0.75
N ILE A 180 -11.15 3.52 0.47
CA ILE A 180 -12.18 2.54 0.81
C ILE A 180 -13.42 2.73 -0.04
N ASP A 181 -13.87 3.96 -0.22
CA ASP A 181 -15.03 4.29 -1.06
C ASP A 181 -14.78 3.94 -2.52
N TYR A 182 -13.59 4.25 -3.04
CA TYR A 182 -13.18 3.89 -4.39
C TYR A 182 -13.23 2.36 -4.60
N ILE A 183 -12.57 1.59 -3.75
CA ILE A 183 -12.53 0.12 -3.85
C ILE A 183 -13.94 -0.46 -3.66
N SER A 184 -14.74 0.09 -2.75
CA SER A 184 -16.13 -0.34 -2.53
C SER A 184 -17.01 -0.13 -3.76
N ASN A 185 -16.77 0.92 -4.54
CA ASN A 185 -17.48 1.11 -5.81
C ASN A 185 -17.03 0.14 -6.89
N ILE A 186 -15.74 -0.24 -6.92
CA ILE A 186 -15.25 -1.30 -7.82
C ILE A 186 -15.88 -2.65 -7.48
N ILE A 187 -15.91 -3.01 -6.19
CA ILE A 187 -16.42 -4.31 -5.70
C ILE A 187 -17.84 -4.59 -6.23
N LYS A 188 -18.70 -3.57 -6.34
CA LYS A 188 -20.07 -3.71 -6.84
C LYS A 188 -20.16 -4.27 -8.27
N GLY A 189 -19.10 -4.14 -9.06
CA GLY A 189 -19.03 -4.63 -10.44
C GLY A 189 -18.18 -5.89 -10.63
N LEU A 190 -17.62 -6.46 -9.56
CA LEU A 190 -16.77 -7.65 -9.64
C LEU A 190 -17.56 -8.92 -9.32
N SER A 191 -17.20 -10.02 -9.99
CA SER A 191 -17.71 -11.35 -9.64
C SER A 191 -17.22 -11.76 -8.25
N SER A 192 -18.11 -12.37 -7.48
CA SER A 192 -17.82 -12.86 -6.13
C SER A 192 -17.49 -14.33 -6.17
N ILE A 193 -16.47 -14.76 -5.43
CA ILE A 193 -16.22 -16.20 -5.26
C ILE A 193 -17.22 -16.76 -4.26
N ALA A 194 -17.85 -17.88 -4.60
CA ALA A 194 -18.70 -18.67 -3.72
C ALA A 194 -18.19 -20.11 -3.64
N ASP A 195 -18.32 -20.70 -2.45
CA ASP A 195 -18.07 -22.13 -2.23
C ASP A 195 -19.23 -22.94 -2.79
N ILE A 196 -18.95 -23.78 -3.79
CA ILE A 196 -19.88 -24.75 -4.34
C ILE A 196 -19.49 -26.13 -3.82
N THR A 197 -20.46 -26.83 -3.23
CA THR A 197 -20.29 -28.20 -2.75
C THR A 197 -21.17 -29.14 -3.57
N THR A 198 -20.58 -30.23 -4.07
CA THR A 198 -21.27 -31.30 -4.80
C THR A 198 -21.15 -32.61 -4.05
N GLU A 199 -22.13 -33.51 -4.23
CA GLU A 199 -22.12 -34.81 -3.55
C GLU A 199 -21.05 -35.76 -4.09
N VAL A 200 -20.69 -35.60 -5.37
CA VAL A 200 -19.70 -36.43 -6.08
C VAL A 200 -18.73 -35.56 -6.88
N GLN A 201 -17.59 -36.14 -7.26
CA GLN A 201 -16.66 -35.48 -8.17
C GLN A 201 -17.30 -35.35 -9.55
N THR A 202 -17.35 -34.12 -10.05
CA THR A 202 -18.01 -33.79 -11.31
C THR A 202 -17.02 -33.10 -12.24
N PRO A 203 -17.04 -33.35 -13.56
CA PRO A 203 -16.21 -32.61 -14.51
C PRO A 203 -16.49 -31.10 -14.48
N SER A 204 -15.43 -30.29 -14.59
CA SER A 204 -15.51 -28.81 -14.60
C SER A 204 -16.46 -28.26 -15.66
N ILE A 205 -16.58 -28.93 -16.81
CA ILE A 205 -17.47 -28.50 -17.90
C ILE A 205 -18.94 -28.61 -17.54
N ILE A 206 -19.32 -29.65 -16.80
CA ILE A 206 -20.69 -29.84 -16.33
C ILE A 206 -20.97 -28.80 -15.24
N LEU A 207 -20.05 -28.65 -14.29
CA LEU A 207 -20.17 -27.65 -13.22
C LEU A 207 -20.27 -26.23 -13.76
N ALA A 208 -19.48 -25.87 -14.79
CA ALA A 208 -19.55 -24.57 -15.42
C ALA A 208 -20.90 -24.31 -16.09
N TYR A 209 -21.46 -25.32 -16.76
CA TYR A 209 -22.79 -25.21 -17.34
C TYR A 209 -23.87 -25.06 -16.25
N ASP A 210 -23.79 -25.81 -15.15
CA ASP A 210 -24.76 -25.75 -14.06
C ASP A 210 -24.71 -24.43 -13.28
N ILE A 211 -23.51 -23.89 -13.04
CA ILE A 211 -23.31 -22.67 -12.26
C ILE A 211 -23.52 -21.42 -13.12
N TYR A 212 -22.97 -21.40 -14.34
CA TYR A 212 -22.91 -20.19 -15.19
C TYR A 212 -23.85 -20.23 -16.39
N GLY A 213 -24.41 -21.38 -16.74
CA GLY A 213 -25.11 -21.57 -18.00
C GLY A 213 -24.19 -21.59 -19.22
N ASP A 214 -22.87 -21.63 -19.04
CA ASP A 214 -21.88 -21.61 -20.12
C ASP A 214 -20.75 -22.61 -19.86
N ALA A 215 -20.64 -23.63 -20.71
CA ALA A 215 -19.59 -24.65 -20.64
C ALA A 215 -18.17 -24.08 -20.87
N ASN A 216 -18.03 -22.95 -21.57
CA ASN A 216 -16.72 -22.34 -21.81
C ASN A 216 -16.10 -21.77 -20.52
N LYS A 217 -16.91 -21.53 -19.49
CA LYS A 217 -16.48 -21.10 -18.17
C LYS A 217 -15.80 -22.20 -17.34
N ALA A 218 -15.69 -23.42 -17.88
CA ALA A 218 -14.93 -24.49 -17.24
C ALA A 218 -13.46 -24.13 -17.02
N VAL A 219 -12.87 -23.36 -17.93
CA VAL A 219 -11.48 -22.91 -17.82
C VAL A 219 -11.29 -21.98 -16.62
N ASP A 220 -12.28 -21.12 -16.34
CA ASP A 220 -12.27 -20.22 -15.19
C ASP A 220 -12.32 -21.02 -13.88
N LEU A 221 -13.18 -22.04 -13.78
CA LEU A 221 -13.23 -22.93 -12.60
C LEU A 221 -11.90 -23.65 -12.35
N VAL A 222 -11.27 -24.16 -13.41
CA VAL A 222 -9.96 -24.82 -13.34
C VAL A 222 -8.88 -23.84 -12.88
N LYS A 223 -8.88 -22.60 -13.41
CA LYS A 223 -7.94 -21.55 -13.06
C LYS A 223 -8.09 -21.12 -11.59
N ILE A 224 -9.32 -20.85 -11.14
CA ILE A 224 -9.64 -20.41 -9.77
C ILE A 224 -9.17 -21.45 -8.75
N ASN A 225 -9.46 -22.73 -9.00
CA ASN A 225 -9.19 -23.81 -8.05
C ASN A 225 -7.80 -24.47 -8.23
N GLY A 226 -6.99 -24.01 -9.18
CA GLY A 226 -5.67 -24.59 -9.47
C GLY A 226 -5.72 -26.08 -9.86
N LEU A 227 -6.79 -26.52 -10.53
CA LEU A 227 -7.01 -27.94 -10.82
C LEU A 227 -6.07 -28.42 -11.93
N LYS A 228 -5.40 -29.55 -11.70
CA LYS A 228 -4.54 -30.18 -12.72
C LYS A 228 -5.33 -30.92 -13.81
N ASN A 229 -6.53 -31.40 -13.48
CA ASN A 229 -7.37 -32.16 -14.39
C ASN A 229 -8.81 -31.62 -14.37
N SER A 230 -9.31 -31.21 -15.53
CA SER A 230 -10.64 -30.63 -15.72
C SER A 230 -11.77 -31.66 -15.64
N LEU A 231 -11.48 -32.96 -15.72
CA LEU A 231 -12.47 -34.03 -15.70
C LEU A 231 -12.88 -34.49 -14.30
N LEU A 232 -12.09 -34.17 -13.28
CA LEU A 232 -12.31 -34.60 -11.90
C LEU A 232 -12.16 -33.42 -10.95
N CYS A 233 -13.20 -32.57 -10.86
CA CYS A 233 -13.22 -31.55 -9.83
C CYS A 233 -13.48 -32.20 -8.46
N PRO A 234 -12.83 -31.71 -7.40
CA PRO A 234 -13.17 -32.10 -6.04
C PRO A 234 -14.62 -31.71 -5.71
N THR A 235 -15.18 -32.33 -4.67
CA THR A 235 -16.56 -32.09 -4.21
C THR A 235 -16.75 -30.71 -3.59
N LYS A 236 -15.68 -29.98 -3.29
CA LYS A 236 -15.73 -28.59 -2.86
C LYS A 236 -14.85 -27.76 -3.79
N ILE A 237 -15.45 -26.77 -4.44
CA ILE A 237 -14.76 -25.85 -5.35
C ILE A 237 -15.24 -24.41 -5.15
N GLU A 238 -14.38 -23.47 -5.51
CA GLU A 238 -14.66 -22.04 -5.56
C GLU A 238 -15.13 -21.64 -6.97
N ALA A 239 -16.20 -20.86 -7.07
CA ALA A 239 -16.76 -20.38 -8.33
C ALA A 239 -17.01 -18.87 -8.29
N ALA A 240 -16.55 -18.12 -9.29
CA ALA A 240 -16.83 -16.70 -9.43
C ALA A 240 -18.23 -16.45 -10.02
N ILE A 241 -19.20 -16.10 -9.19
CA ILE A 241 -20.61 -15.81 -9.52
C ILE A 241 -20.79 -14.32 -9.85
#